data_AF-A0A855X8F2-F1
#
_entry.id   AF-A0A855X8F2-F1
#
_cell.length_a   1.000
_cell.length_b   1.000
_cell.length_c   1.000
_cell.angle_alpha   90.00
_cell.angle_beta   90.00
_cell.angle_gamma   90.00
#
_symmetry.space_group_name_H-M   'P 1'
#
loop_
_entity.id
_entity.type
_entity.pdbx_description
1 polymer ?
#
loop_
_entity_poly.entity_id
_entity_poly.type
_entity_poly.pdbx_seq_one_letter_code
_entity_poly.pdbx_strand_id
1 'polypeptide(L)'
;MKSGSNNHGHVLPLRVYLTVGAALFVLTGITVWVSTFNLGPYNLVVAMIIAATKGLLVAFFFMHLFYDNKLYFMIFGFAIAFIAIFIVLTMFDTQARADVNPIEGRVIQPEAAIYEQKPALSPADSSVHK
;
A
#
# COMPACT_ATOMS: atom_id res chain seq x y z
N MET A 1 10.70 -23.90 -52.78
CA MET A 1 11.65 -23.72 -51.65
C MET A 1 11.34 -22.38 -50.98
N LYS A 2 11.07 -22.45 -49.67
CA LYS A 2 11.08 -21.43 -48.60
C LYS A 2 11.26 -19.94 -48.95
N SER A 3 10.33 -19.11 -48.48
CA SER A 3 10.54 -17.91 -47.64
C SER A 3 9.14 -17.34 -47.35
N GLY A 4 8.60 -17.26 -46.15
CA GLY A 4 9.14 -16.84 -44.86
C GLY A 4 7.99 -16.05 -44.21
N SER A 5 7.24 -16.69 -43.33
CA SER A 5 6.08 -16.11 -42.65
C SER A 5 6.48 -14.86 -41.86
N ASN A 6 6.00 -13.69 -42.27
CA ASN A 6 6.14 -12.45 -41.51
C ASN A 6 5.14 -12.46 -40.33
N ASN A 7 5.49 -13.16 -39.26
CA ASN A 7 4.79 -13.07 -37.99
C ASN A 7 5.11 -11.71 -37.35
N HIS A 8 4.41 -10.65 -37.79
CA HIS A 8 4.42 -9.37 -37.09
C HIS A 8 3.69 -9.54 -35.76
N GLY A 9 4.43 -9.89 -34.70
CA GLY A 9 3.91 -9.77 -33.34
C GLY A 9 3.42 -8.34 -33.15
N HIS A 10 2.17 -8.17 -32.71
CA HIS A 10 1.55 -6.86 -32.50
C HIS A 10 2.17 -6.20 -31.25
N VAL A 11 3.41 -5.74 -31.38
CA VAL A 11 4.10 -4.99 -30.33
C VAL A 11 3.65 -3.54 -30.43
N LEU A 12 3.14 -2.98 -29.34
CA LEU A 12 2.70 -1.59 -29.33
C LEU A 12 3.83 -0.67 -29.77
N PRO A 13 3.54 0.38 -30.56
CA PRO A 13 4.56 1.28 -31.06
C PRO A 13 5.25 2.00 -29.89
N LEU A 14 6.59 2.08 -29.95
CA LEU A 14 7.44 2.69 -28.92
C LEU A 14 6.98 4.10 -28.50
N ARG A 15 6.33 4.83 -29.42
CA ARG A 15 5.75 6.15 -29.19
C ARG A 15 4.73 6.16 -28.03
N VAL A 16 3.92 5.12 -27.88
CA VAL A 16 2.91 5.03 -26.81
C VAL A 16 3.58 4.92 -25.44
N TYR A 17 4.64 4.11 -25.32
CA TYR A 17 5.37 4.00 -24.06
C TYR A 17 6.07 5.30 -23.68
N LEU A 18 6.64 6.01 -24.65
CA LEU A 18 7.31 7.28 -24.41
C LEU A 18 6.32 8.39 -24.02
N THR A 19 5.14 8.46 -24.62
CA THR A 19 4.12 9.46 -24.27
C THR A 19 3.55 9.22 -22.88
N VAL A 20 3.22 7.96 -22.55
CA VAL A 20 2.71 7.61 -21.21
C VAL A 20 3.82 7.78 -20.16
N GLY A 21 5.06 7.40 -20.48
CA GLY A 21 6.21 7.63 -19.61
C GLY A 21 6.42 9.11 -19.29
N ALA A 22 6.33 9.99 -20.29
CA ALA A 22 6.38 11.44 -20.08
C ALA A 22 5.23 11.93 -19.19
N ALA A 23 4.01 11.45 -19.41
CA ALA A 23 2.85 11.78 -18.57
C ALA A 23 3.07 11.35 -17.10
N LEU A 24 3.68 10.19 -16.86
CA LEU A 24 4.03 9.73 -15.50
C LEU A 24 5.09 10.61 -14.82
N PHE A 25 6.09 11.09 -15.58
CA PHE A 25 7.07 12.04 -15.06
C PHE A 25 6.41 13.35 -14.65
N VAL A 26 5.51 13.89 -15.48
CA VAL A 26 4.73 15.09 -15.15
C VAL A 26 3.88 14.86 -13.89
N LEU A 27 3.16 13.75 -13.81
CA LEU A 27 2.35 13.40 -12.62
C LEU A 27 3.21 13.29 -11.36
N THR A 28 4.42 12.77 -11.48
CA THR A 28 5.38 12.66 -10.36
C THR A 28 5.83 14.05 -9.90
N GLY A 29 6.15 14.95 -10.85
CA GLY A 29 6.45 16.35 -10.54
C GLY A 29 5.29 17.05 -9.84
N ILE A 30 4.06 16.82 -10.29
CA ILE A 30 2.84 17.32 -9.63
C ILE A 30 2.73 16.75 -8.22
N THR A 31 3.05 15.47 -7.99
CA THR A 31 2.96 14.87 -6.65
C THR A 31 3.95 15.54 -5.69
N VAL A 32 5.18 15.78 -6.14
CA VAL A 32 6.20 16.49 -5.35
C VAL A 32 5.75 17.93 -5.09
N TRP A 33 5.26 18.63 -6.11
CA TRP A 33 4.78 20.00 -5.97
C TRP A 33 3.59 20.11 -5.00
N VAL A 34 2.59 19.24 -5.12
CA VAL A 34 1.44 19.18 -4.20
C VAL A 34 1.88 18.92 -2.77
N SER A 35 2.92 18.10 -2.56
CA SER A 35 3.46 17.83 -1.23
C SER A 35 4.05 19.07 -0.53
N THR A 36 4.37 20.13 -1.28
CA THR A 36 4.85 21.40 -0.71
C THR A 36 3.73 22.28 -0.15
N PHE A 37 2.47 22.02 -0.52
CA PHE A 37 1.32 22.75 0.00
C PHE A 37 0.68 21.98 1.16
N ASN A 38 0.29 22.70 2.21
CA ASN A 38 -0.47 22.12 3.31
C ASN A 38 -1.97 22.37 3.08
N LEU A 39 -2.65 21.37 2.53
CA LEU A 39 -4.11 21.34 2.32
C LEU A 39 -4.85 20.82 3.57
N GLY A 40 -4.15 20.67 4.69
CA GLY A 40 -4.68 20.14 5.95
C GLY A 40 -5.21 18.71 5.80
N PRO A 41 -6.47 18.42 6.19
CA PRO A 41 -7.03 17.08 6.17
C PRO A 41 -7.16 16.49 4.75
N TYR A 42 -7.17 17.33 3.71
CA TYR A 42 -7.30 16.88 2.32
C TYR A 42 -5.98 16.42 1.70
N ASN A 43 -4.83 16.61 2.37
CA ASN A 43 -3.52 16.17 1.87
C ASN A 43 -3.52 14.69 1.46
N LEU A 44 -4.05 13.83 2.34
CA LEU A 44 -4.11 12.39 2.10
C LEU A 44 -5.00 12.06 0.90
N VAL A 45 -6.18 12.68 0.84
CA VAL A 45 -7.16 12.42 -0.24
C VAL A 45 -6.57 12.80 -1.59
N VAL A 46 -5.98 13.99 -1.69
CA VAL A 46 -5.37 14.47 -2.94
C VAL A 46 -4.17 13.60 -3.32
N ALA A 47 -3.29 13.27 -2.36
CA ALA A 47 -2.14 12.39 -2.60
C ALA A 47 -2.58 11.01 -3.12
N MET A 48 -3.61 10.42 -2.52
CA MET A 48 -4.16 9.13 -2.93
C MET A 48 -4.78 9.16 -4.33
N ILE A 49 -5.48 10.24 -4.70
CA ILE A 49 -6.03 10.39 -6.05
C ILE A 49 -4.90 10.43 -7.09
N ILE A 50 -3.88 11.27 -6.87
CA ILE A 50 -2.74 11.38 -7.80
C ILE A 50 -2.01 10.04 -7.92
N ALA A 51 -1.78 9.36 -6.79
CA ALA A 51 -1.14 8.05 -6.76
C ALA A 51 -1.97 6.99 -7.52
N ALA A 52 -3.29 6.96 -7.32
CA ALA A 52 -4.19 6.04 -8.02
C ALA A 52 -4.20 6.29 -9.54
N THR A 53 -4.26 7.55 -9.97
CA THR A 53 -4.18 7.90 -11.40
C THR A 53 -2.85 7.44 -12.01
N LYS A 54 -1.73 7.65 -11.32
CA LYS A 54 -0.41 7.16 -11.76
C LYS A 54 -0.41 5.64 -11.92
N GLY A 55 -0.93 4.92 -10.91
CA GLY A 55 -1.05 3.47 -10.92
C GLY A 55 -1.92 2.95 -12.07
N LEU A 56 -3.05 3.59 -12.35
CA LEU A 56 -3.93 3.22 -13.46
C LEU A 56 -3.28 3.42 -14.83
N LEU A 57 -2.54 4.52 -15.05
CA LEU A 57 -1.76 4.70 -16.29
C LEU A 57 -0.74 3.58 -16.47
N VAL A 58 -0.04 3.18 -15.41
CA VAL A 58 0.93 2.08 -15.46
C VAL A 58 0.22 0.76 -15.79
N ALA A 59 -0.86 0.44 -15.08
CA ALA A 59 -1.61 -0.79 -15.29
C ALA A 59 -2.18 -0.88 -16.71
N PHE A 60 -2.79 0.19 -17.22
CA PHE A 60 -3.46 0.15 -18.52
C PHE A 60 -2.49 0.06 -19.70
N PHE A 61 -1.39 0.83 -19.66
CA PHE A 61 -0.47 0.94 -20.79
C PHE A 61 0.79 0.08 -20.64
N PHE A 62 1.50 0.15 -19.51
CA PHE A 62 2.76 -0.59 -19.33
C PHE A 62 2.55 -2.06 -19.01
N MET A 63 1.47 -2.41 -18.30
CA MET A 63 1.09 -3.81 -18.08
C MET A 63 0.17 -4.36 -19.19
N HIS A 64 -0.06 -3.60 -20.26
CA HIS A 64 -0.93 -4.00 -21.37
C HIS A 64 -2.38 -4.36 -20.97
N LEU A 65 -2.85 -3.97 -19.77
CA LEU A 65 -4.15 -4.40 -19.26
C LEU A 65 -5.32 -3.98 -20.18
N PHE A 66 -5.17 -2.87 -20.90
CA PHE A 66 -6.18 -2.41 -21.86
C PHE A 66 -6.13 -3.13 -23.22
N TYR A 67 -4.97 -3.65 -23.61
CA TYR A 67 -4.73 -4.25 -24.93
C TYR A 67 -4.84 -5.77 -24.92
N ASP A 68 -4.70 -6.39 -23.75
CA ASP A 68 -4.78 -7.84 -23.56
C ASP A 68 -6.24 -8.30 -23.36
N ASN A 69 -6.41 -9.59 -23.06
CA ASN A 69 -7.70 -10.21 -22.86
C ASN A 69 -8.46 -9.60 -21.67
N LYS A 70 -9.78 -9.41 -21.84
CA LYS A 70 -10.68 -8.83 -20.82
C LYS A 70 -10.67 -9.59 -19.49
N LEU A 71 -10.28 -10.88 -19.53
CA LEU A 71 -10.09 -11.70 -18.33
C LEU A 71 -9.06 -11.08 -17.36
N TYR A 72 -7.96 -10.52 -17.85
CA TYR A 72 -6.95 -9.89 -16.98
C TYR A 72 -7.48 -8.63 -16.30
N PHE A 73 -8.27 -7.83 -17.01
CA PHE A 73 -8.95 -6.66 -16.42
C PHE A 73 -9.91 -7.08 -15.30
N MET A 74 -10.65 -8.18 -15.50
CA MET A 74 -11.59 -8.69 -14.51
C MET A 74 -10.87 -9.24 -13.26
N ILE A 75 -9.76 -9.97 -13.46
CA ILE A 75 -8.91 -10.46 -12.34
C ILE A 75 -8.30 -9.28 -11.58
N PHE A 76 -7.80 -8.26 -12.28
CA PHE A 76 -7.25 -7.07 -11.64
C PHE A 76 -8.30 -6.33 -10.80
N GLY A 77 -9.52 -6.17 -11.34
CA GLY A 77 -10.66 -5.62 -10.59
C GLY A 77 -10.99 -6.42 -9.34
N PHE A 78 -10.99 -7.76 -9.44
CA PHE A 78 -11.16 -8.65 -8.30
C PHE A 78 -10.06 -8.47 -7.25
N ALA A 79 -8.79 -8.37 -7.66
CA ALA A 79 -7.67 -8.16 -6.74
C ALA A 79 -7.81 -6.84 -5.97
N ILE A 80 -8.17 -5.75 -6.66
CA ILE A 80 -8.42 -4.44 -6.03
C ILE A 80 -9.60 -4.53 -5.04
N ALA A 81 -10.68 -5.22 -5.41
CA ALA A 81 -11.84 -5.39 -4.54
C ALA A 81 -11.48 -6.16 -3.25
N PHE A 82 -10.69 -7.24 -3.35
CA PHE A 82 -10.22 -7.99 -2.20
C PHE A 82 -9.31 -7.16 -1.29
N ILE A 83 -8.38 -6.40 -1.87
CA ILE A 83 -7.54 -5.47 -1.09
C ILE A 83 -8.40 -4.46 -0.34
N ALA A 84 -9.39 -3.86 -1.01
CA ALA A 84 -10.30 -2.90 -0.38
C ALA A 84 -11.09 -3.54 0.78
N ILE A 85 -11.60 -4.76 0.59
CA ILE A 85 -12.29 -5.52 1.64
C ILE A 85 -11.35 -5.74 2.83
N PHE A 86 -10.12 -6.22 2.61
CA PHE A 86 -9.17 -6.44 3.69
C PHE A 86 -8.82 -5.15 4.44
N ILE A 87 -8.58 -4.05 3.73
CA ILE A 87 -8.29 -2.75 4.36
C ILE A 87 -9.46 -2.31 5.24
N VAL A 88 -10.69 -2.37 4.73
CA VAL A 88 -11.89 -1.96 5.49
C VAL A 88 -12.08 -2.84 6.72
N LEU A 89 -11.96 -4.17 6.57
CA LEU A 89 -12.10 -5.10 7.69
C LEU A 89 -11.01 -4.88 8.75
N THR A 90 -9.75 -4.69 8.36
CA THR A 90 -8.65 -4.42 9.29
C THR A 90 -8.82 -3.08 10.00
N MET A 91 -9.31 -2.05 9.29
CA MET A 91 -9.64 -0.77 9.92
C MET A 91 -10.77 -0.92 10.93
N PHE A 92 -11.84 -1.65 10.58
CA PHE A 92 -12.94 -1.94 11.51
C PHE A 92 -12.47 -2.72 12.75
N ASP A 93 -11.65 -3.75 12.56
CA ASP A 93 -11.07 -4.54 13.64
C ASP A 93 -10.21 -3.67 14.57
N THR A 94 -9.36 -2.82 14.00
CA THR A 94 -8.51 -1.89 14.78
C THR A 94 -9.34 -0.93 15.63
N GLN A 95 -10.41 -0.36 15.05
CA GLN A 95 -11.30 0.55 15.77
C GLN A 95 -12.07 -0.18 16.88
N ALA A 96 -12.61 -1.37 16.60
CA ALA A 96 -13.35 -2.15 17.59
C ALA A 96 -12.46 -2.61 18.78
N ARG A 97 -11.18 -2.91 18.54
CA ARG A 97 -10.22 -3.24 19.61
C ARG A 97 -9.98 -2.06 20.56
N ALA A 98 -9.94 -0.85 20.03
CA ALA A 98 -9.75 0.35 20.84
C ALA A 98 -10.92 0.58 21.83
N ASP A 99 -12.14 0.20 21.45
CA ASP A 99 -13.33 0.32 22.29
C ASP A 99 -13.41 -0.78 23.38
N VAL A 100 -12.89 -1.98 23.11
CA VAL A 100 -13.02 -3.14 24.01
C VAL A 100 -11.86 -3.25 25.02
N ASN A 101 -10.63 -2.87 24.65
CA ASN A 101 -9.44 -3.00 25.50
C ASN A 101 -8.95 -1.63 26.04
N PRO A 102 -9.45 -1.15 27.19
CA PRO A 102 -9.02 0.14 27.76
C PRO A 102 -7.56 0.16 28.26
N ILE A 103 -6.90 -1.00 28.36
CA ILE A 103 -5.58 -1.18 28.98
C ILE A 103 -4.43 -1.24 27.94
N GLU A 104 -4.70 -1.58 26.67
CA GLU A 104 -3.66 -1.76 25.63
C GLU A 104 -3.32 -0.49 24.82
N GLY A 105 -4.06 0.61 24.99
CA GLY A 105 -3.84 1.86 24.24
C GLY A 105 -2.60 2.68 24.63
N ARG A 106 -1.75 2.20 25.54
CA ARG A 106 -0.51 2.89 25.97
C ARG A 106 0.71 2.04 25.62
N VAL A 107 1.65 2.65 24.87
CA VAL A 107 2.84 1.99 24.32
C VAL A 107 3.75 1.38 25.40
N ILE A 108 3.65 1.81 26.66
CA ILE A 108 4.23 1.16 27.84
C ILE A 108 3.32 1.51 29.02
N GLN A 109 2.81 0.52 29.76
CA GLN A 109 2.25 0.75 31.08
C GLN A 109 3.43 0.85 32.06
N PRO A 110 3.67 1.99 32.74
CA PRO A 110 4.78 2.11 33.69
C PRO A 110 4.67 1.11 34.84
N GLU A 111 3.45 0.67 35.15
CA GLU A 111 3.14 -0.26 36.22
C GLU A 111 2.29 -1.40 35.64
N ALA A 112 2.93 -2.44 35.12
CA ALA A 112 2.23 -3.66 34.73
C ALA A 112 1.87 -4.44 36.01
N ALA A 113 0.60 -4.80 36.20
CA ALA A 113 0.13 -5.60 37.36
C ALA A 113 0.88 -6.94 37.56
N ILE A 114 1.60 -7.40 36.52
CA ILE A 114 2.50 -8.56 36.56
C ILE A 114 3.66 -8.36 37.57
N TYR A 115 4.01 -7.11 37.92
CA TYR A 115 5.02 -6.79 38.94
C TYR A 115 4.47 -6.81 40.37
N GLU A 116 3.18 -6.58 40.60
CA GLU A 116 2.58 -6.71 41.94
C GLU A 116 2.61 -8.16 42.44
N GLN A 117 2.49 -9.11 41.51
CA GLN A 117 2.49 -10.54 41.83
C GLN A 117 3.87 -11.20 41.77
N LYS A 118 4.91 -10.47 41.34
CA LYS A 118 6.28 -10.97 41.45
C LYS A 118 6.71 -10.81 42.90
N PRO A 119 6.90 -11.89 43.68
CA PRO A 119 7.40 -11.76 45.05
C PRO A 119 8.69 -10.96 44.96
N ALA A 120 8.78 -9.88 45.75
CA ALA A 120 9.90 -8.96 45.72
C ALA A 120 11.19 -9.79 45.76
N LEU A 121 11.97 -9.76 44.68
CA LEU A 121 13.29 -10.36 44.68
C LEU A 121 14.08 -9.62 45.77
N SER A 122 14.20 -10.27 46.93
CA SER A 122 14.98 -9.75 48.04
C SER A 122 16.40 -9.52 47.53
N PRO A 123 17.04 -8.37 47.84
CA PRO A 123 18.41 -8.08 47.41
C PRO A 123 19.42 -9.19 47.76
N ALA A 124 19.08 -10.06 48.72
CA ALA A 124 19.87 -11.19 49.16
C ALA A 124 20.02 -12.34 48.14
N ASP A 125 19.20 -12.42 47.09
CA ASP A 125 19.23 -13.55 46.13
C ASP A 125 20.20 -13.32 44.95
N SER A 126 20.69 -12.09 44.80
CA SER A 126 21.66 -11.74 43.74
C SER A 126 23.10 -12.19 44.01
N SER A 127 23.39 -12.70 45.22
CA SER A 127 24.71 -13.21 45.61
C SER A 127 24.92 -14.71 45.37
N VAL A 128 23.90 -15.43 44.88
CA VAL A 128 23.94 -16.91 44.77
C VAL A 128 24.36 -17.41 43.38
N HIS A 129 24.40 -16.52 42.36
CA HIS A 129 24.71 -16.91 40.97
C HIS A 129 25.96 -16.23 40.40
N LYS A 130 27.08 -16.26 41.13
CA LYS A 130 28.40 -15.96 40.57
C LYS A 130 29.34 -17.15 40.70
#